data_AF-A0A964E6C6-F1
#
_entry.id   AF-A0A964E6C6-F1
#
_cell.length_a   1.000
_cell.length_b   1.000
_cell.length_c   1.000
_cell.angle_alpha   90.00
_cell.angle_beta   90.00
_cell.angle_gamma   90.00
#
_symmetry.space_group_name_H-M   'P 1'
#
loop_
_entity.id
_entity.type
_entity.pdbx_description
1 polymer ?
#
loop_
_entity_poly.entity_id
_entity_poly.type
_entity_poly.pdbx_seq_one_letter_code
_entity_poly.pdbx_strand_id
1 'polypeptide(L)'
;MRVTMSYASAHGTFQKDATVTERHMRSCSNAQFNGHSITFIIDVKSEQVPCAISLGAFDAIAGERRRQRGQILSAFQTHDERISRIARNLFLRRPDSIDGIIRIWEHDVDDDLDAAPVSPLDS
;
A
#
# COMPACT_ATOMS: atom_id res chain seq x y z
N MET A 1 45.41 -39.57 28.90
CA MET A 1 44.46 -39.89 27.81
C MET A 1 43.63 -38.64 27.53
N ARG A 2 43.71 -38.12 26.29
CA ARG A 2 42.89 -37.01 25.78
C ARG A 2 41.67 -37.59 25.08
N VAL A 3 40.48 -37.04 25.32
CA VAL A 3 39.46 -36.85 24.27
C VAL A 3 38.68 -35.58 24.59
N THR A 4 38.98 -34.52 23.86
CA THR A 4 38.16 -33.31 23.73
C THR A 4 36.98 -33.62 22.81
N MET A 5 35.75 -33.35 23.23
CA MET A 5 34.57 -33.46 22.37
C MET A 5 34.07 -32.04 22.06
N SER A 6 34.42 -31.58 20.85
CA SER A 6 33.89 -30.40 20.20
C SER A 6 32.53 -30.73 19.59
N TYR A 7 31.51 -29.90 19.82
CA TYR A 7 30.40 -29.76 18.88
C TYR A 7 30.09 -28.29 18.67
N ALA A 8 30.24 -27.89 17.40
CA ALA A 8 29.97 -26.57 16.88
C ALA A 8 28.49 -26.45 16.46
N SER A 9 27.96 -25.27 16.75
CA SER A 9 27.17 -24.40 15.87
C SER A 9 25.81 -24.82 15.31
N ALA A 10 24.95 -23.78 15.39
CA ALA A 10 23.80 -23.43 14.58
C ALA A 10 22.50 -24.18 14.88
N HIS A 11 21.47 -23.45 15.32
CA HIS A 11 20.28 -23.17 14.50
C HIS A 11 19.35 -22.20 15.25
N GLY A 12 18.96 -21.12 14.56
CA GLY A 12 17.66 -20.48 14.75
C GLY A 12 17.58 -19.31 15.73
N THR A 13 18.17 -18.16 15.37
CA THR A 13 17.63 -16.86 15.79
C THR A 13 16.25 -16.70 15.15
N PHE A 14 15.21 -17.08 15.87
CA PHE A 14 13.82 -16.83 15.50
C PHE A 14 13.53 -15.35 15.74
N GLN A 15 13.72 -14.57 14.69
CA GLN A 15 13.38 -13.14 14.63
C GLN A 15 11.86 -13.03 14.70
N LYS A 16 11.30 -12.80 15.89
CA LYS A 16 9.91 -12.39 16.06
C LYS A 16 9.78 -10.92 15.66
N ASP A 17 9.78 -10.68 14.35
CA ASP A 17 9.21 -9.47 13.77
C ASP A 17 7.70 -9.53 13.96
N ALA A 18 7.24 -9.00 15.09
CA ALA A 18 5.85 -8.69 15.32
C ALA A 18 5.78 -7.46 16.25
N THR A 19 6.25 -6.33 15.73
CA THR A 19 5.76 -5.02 16.20
C THR A 19 4.27 -4.94 15.88
N VAL A 20 3.46 -5.51 16.77
CA VAL A 20 2.06 -5.14 16.96
C VAL A 20 2.08 -3.76 17.63
N THR A 21 2.41 -2.73 16.85
CA THR A 21 2.32 -1.35 17.31
C THR A 21 1.08 -0.76 16.68
N GLU A 22 0.06 -0.64 17.53
CA GLU A 22 -1.04 0.33 17.46
C GLU A 22 -1.74 0.46 16.10
N ARG A 23 -2.95 -0.09 16.09
CA ARG A 23 -4.04 0.17 15.15
C ARG A 23 -4.44 1.66 15.16
N HIS A 24 -3.56 2.53 14.71
CA HIS A 24 -4.03 3.66 13.91
C HIS A 24 -4.52 3.07 12.60
N MET A 25 -5.50 3.70 11.96
CA MET A 25 -6.00 3.36 10.63
C MET A 25 -4.89 3.53 9.56
N ARG A 26 -3.77 2.82 9.69
CA ARG A 26 -2.71 2.68 8.69
C ARG A 26 -3.32 1.82 7.60
N SER A 27 -3.61 2.49 6.51
CA SER A 27 -4.53 2.00 5.50
C SER A 27 -3.71 1.35 4.36
N CYS A 28 -2.46 1.80 4.16
CA CYS A 28 -1.40 1.07 3.46
C CYS A 28 -0.24 0.67 4.39
N SER A 29 0.37 -0.48 4.12
CA SER A 29 1.56 -1.00 4.78
C SER A 29 2.63 -1.44 3.77
N ASN A 30 3.88 -1.56 4.21
CA ASN A 30 5.01 -2.01 3.39
C ASN A 30 5.20 -1.24 2.05
N ALA A 31 4.96 0.07 2.07
CA ALA A 31 5.11 0.91 0.90
C ALA A 31 6.58 0.94 0.42
N GLN A 32 6.80 0.56 -0.84
CA GLN A 32 8.11 0.51 -1.48
C GLN A 32 8.04 1.16 -2.86
N PHE A 33 9.01 2.02 -3.17
CA PHE A 33 9.10 2.65 -4.48
C PHE A 33 10.09 1.89 -5.37
N ASN A 34 9.66 1.49 -6.57
CA ASN A 34 10.47 0.70 -7.51
C ASN A 34 10.99 1.53 -8.70
N GLY A 35 10.85 2.86 -8.65
CA GLY A 35 11.26 3.77 -9.73
C GLY A 35 10.12 4.27 -10.62
N HIS A 36 9.04 3.48 -10.76
CA HIS A 36 7.92 3.80 -11.66
C HIS A 36 6.55 3.70 -10.96
N SER A 37 6.49 2.95 -9.87
CA SER A 37 5.31 2.79 -9.03
C SER A 37 5.69 2.61 -7.55
N ILE A 38 4.70 2.79 -6.69
CA ILE A 38 4.78 2.50 -5.27
C ILE A 38 3.95 1.25 -5.03
N THR A 39 4.57 0.17 -4.55
CA THR A 39 3.90 -1.06 -4.14
C THR A 39 3.61 -1.01 -2.65
N PHE A 40 2.44 -1.46 -2.23
CA PHE A 40 2.00 -1.43 -0.84
C PHE A 40 0.94 -2.52 -0.60
N ILE A 41 0.55 -2.72 0.65
CA ILE A 41 -0.48 -3.69 1.05
C ILE A 41 -1.60 -2.94 1.75
N ILE A 42 -2.85 -3.20 1.38
CA ILE A 42 -4.02 -2.73 2.12
C ILE A 42 -4.70 -3.89 2.84
N ASP A 43 -5.36 -3.59 3.95
CA ASP A 43 -6.25 -4.53 4.61
C ASP A 43 -7.70 -4.31 4.13
N VAL A 44 -8.32 -5.37 3.59
CA VAL A 44 -9.74 -5.40 3.18
C VAL A 44 -10.40 -6.62 3.79
N LYS A 45 -11.39 -6.43 4.67
CA LYS A 45 -12.15 -7.54 5.31
C LYS A 45 -11.25 -8.63 5.94
N SER A 46 -10.11 -8.25 6.52
CA SER A 46 -9.08 -9.14 7.10
C SER A 46 -8.20 -9.89 6.10
N GLU A 47 -8.25 -9.50 4.83
CA GLU A 47 -7.35 -9.98 3.78
C GLU A 47 -6.33 -8.89 3.42
N GLN A 48 -5.07 -9.31 3.28
CA GLN A 48 -3.99 -8.46 2.81
C GLN A 48 -3.96 -8.46 1.29
N VAL A 49 -4.30 -7.32 0.69
CA VAL A 49 -4.36 -7.17 -0.76
C VAL A 49 -3.13 -6.39 -1.22
N PRO A 50 -2.24 -7.01 -2.02
CA PRO A 50 -1.10 -6.31 -2.59
C PRO A 50 -1.59 -5.33 -3.65
N CYS A 51 -1.06 -4.11 -3.59
CA CYS A 51 -1.44 -2.99 -4.43
C CYS A 51 -0.20 -2.33 -5.03
N ALA A 52 -0.38 -1.68 -6.18
CA ALA A 52 0.63 -0.85 -6.81
C ALA A 52 -0.01 0.41 -7.36
N ILE A 53 0.54 1.58 -7.06
CA ILE A 53 0.12 2.85 -7.65
C ILE A 53 1.20 3.36 -8.59
N SER A 54 0.84 3.66 -9.84
CA SER A 54 1.78 4.28 -10.78
C SER A 54 2.18 5.67 -10.32
N LEU A 55 3.39 6.13 -10.67
CA LEU A 55 3.85 7.46 -10.27
C LEU A 55 2.93 8.57 -10.81
N GLY A 56 2.41 8.43 -12.04
CA GLY A 56 1.45 9.38 -12.61
C GLY A 56 0.15 9.47 -11.82
N ALA A 57 -0.38 8.32 -11.38
CA ALA A 57 -1.55 8.28 -10.50
C ALA A 57 -1.26 8.92 -9.14
N PHE A 58 -0.11 8.62 -8.55
CA PHE A 58 0.28 9.23 -7.29
C PHE A 58 0.45 10.74 -7.40
N ASP A 59 1.04 11.23 -8.49
CA ASP A 59 1.20 12.66 -8.76
C ASP A 59 -0.14 13.37 -8.95
N ALA A 60 -1.13 12.69 -9.56
CA ALA A 60 -2.50 13.19 -9.65
C ALA A 60 -3.17 13.31 -8.27
N ILE A 61 -2.99 12.30 -7.39
CA ILE A 61 -3.50 12.34 -6.01
C ILE A 61 -2.86 13.46 -5.19
N ALA A 62 -1.54 13.60 -5.32
CA ALA A 62 -0.76 14.49 -4.49
C ALA A 62 -0.60 15.90 -5.09
N GLY A 63 -1.18 16.16 -6.27
CA GLY A 63 -1.25 17.48 -6.90
C GLY A 63 0.09 18.06 -7.35
N GLU A 64 1.14 17.25 -7.41
CA GLU A 64 2.51 17.69 -7.73
C GLU A 64 3.22 16.59 -8.53
N ARG A 65 3.83 17.00 -9.66
CA ARG A 65 4.41 16.09 -10.69
C ARG A 65 5.93 15.93 -10.61
N ARG A 66 6.59 16.50 -9.59
CA ARG A 66 8.06 16.58 -9.53
C ARG A 66 8.62 16.40 -8.12
N ARG A 67 8.32 15.26 -7.49
CA ARG A 67 8.97 14.90 -6.22
C ARG A 67 10.35 14.30 -6.48
N GLN A 68 11.30 14.66 -5.62
CA GLN A 68 12.55 13.94 -5.53
C GLN A 68 12.27 12.52 -5.04
N ARG A 69 13.00 11.51 -5.56
CA ARG A 69 12.80 10.09 -5.20
C ARG A 69 12.78 9.85 -3.69
N GLY A 70 13.61 10.58 -2.94
CA GLY A 70 13.68 10.48 -1.48
C GLY A 70 12.44 11.02 -0.73
N GLN A 71 11.55 11.76 -1.40
CA GLN A 71 10.35 12.34 -0.82
C GLN A 71 9.08 11.57 -1.19
N ILE A 72 9.15 10.64 -2.14
CA ILE A 72 7.99 9.91 -2.66
C ILE A 72 7.29 9.10 -1.56
N LEU A 73 8.06 8.35 -0.75
CA LEU A 73 7.46 7.54 0.32
C LEU A 73 6.89 8.40 1.46
N SER A 74 7.53 9.53 1.77
CA SER A 74 7.00 10.47 2.78
C SER A 74 5.70 11.11 2.31
N ALA A 75 5.65 11.56 1.05
CA ALA A 75 4.44 12.10 0.46
C ALA A 75 3.35 11.03 0.34
N PHE A 76 3.71 9.78 0.06
CA PHE A 76 2.77 8.66 0.02
C PHE A 76 2.07 8.49 1.38
N GLN A 77 2.81 8.58 2.47
CA GLN A 77 2.24 8.50 3.82
C GLN A 77 1.25 9.65 4.10
N THR A 78 1.52 10.86 3.59
CA THR A 78 0.59 11.99 3.70
C THR A 78 -0.75 11.73 3.00
N HIS A 79 -0.77 10.89 1.97
CA HIS A 79 -1.96 10.56 1.19
C HIS A 79 -2.45 9.13 1.40
N ASP A 80 -1.98 8.45 2.46
CA ASP A 80 -2.24 7.03 2.75
C ASP A 80 -3.73 6.68 2.72
N GLU A 81 -4.55 7.51 3.38
CA GLU A 81 -6.00 7.28 3.47
C GLU A 81 -6.70 7.37 2.11
N ARG A 82 -6.33 8.37 1.30
CA ARG A 82 -6.91 8.59 -0.04
C ARG A 82 -6.51 7.46 -0.98
N ILE A 83 -5.23 7.08 -0.98
CA ILE A 83 -4.71 5.98 -1.78
C ILE A 83 -5.40 4.66 -1.41
N SER A 84 -5.56 4.39 -0.12
CA SER A 84 -6.23 3.18 0.37
C SER A 84 -7.70 3.14 0.00
N ARG A 85 -8.40 4.28 0.02
CA ARG A 85 -9.80 4.37 -0.41
C ARG A 85 -9.96 4.01 -1.88
N ILE A 86 -9.11 4.56 -2.74
CA ILE A 86 -9.08 4.23 -4.17
C ILE A 86 -8.79 2.75 -4.38
N ALA A 87 -7.75 2.22 -3.69
CA ALA A 87 -7.37 0.81 -3.76
C ALA A 87 -8.52 -0.12 -3.36
N ARG A 88 -9.24 0.18 -2.27
CA ARG A 88 -10.42 -0.57 -1.82
C ARG A 88 -11.55 -0.51 -2.83
N ASN A 89 -11.85 0.66 -3.39
CA ASN A 89 -12.90 0.81 -4.41
C ASN A 89 -12.56 0.01 -5.66
N LEU A 90 -11.30 0.02 -6.10
CA LEU A 90 -10.86 -0.80 -7.23
C LEU A 90 -10.95 -2.29 -6.93
N PHE A 91 -10.57 -2.73 -5.73
CA PHE A 91 -10.73 -4.13 -5.32
C PHE A 91 -12.20 -4.58 -5.35
N LEU A 92 -13.14 -3.73 -4.91
CA LEU A 92 -14.57 -4.03 -4.97
C LEU A 92 -15.10 -4.10 -6.41
N ARG A 93 -14.58 -3.26 -7.32
CA ARG A 93 -15.00 -3.22 -8.73
C ARG A 93 -14.33 -4.30 -9.58
N ARG A 94 -13.11 -4.71 -9.21
CA ARG A 94 -12.25 -5.64 -9.95
C ARG A 94 -11.52 -6.57 -8.97
N PRO A 95 -12.22 -7.51 -8.31
CA PRO A 95 -11.59 -8.44 -7.38
C PRO A 95 -10.61 -9.40 -8.08
N ASP A 96 -10.86 -9.72 -9.36
CA ASP A 96 -10.02 -10.63 -10.17
C ASP A 96 -8.92 -9.88 -10.92
N SER A 97 -8.02 -9.20 -10.19
CA SER A 97 -6.82 -8.70 -10.85
C SER A 97 -5.98 -9.87 -11.36
N ILE A 98 -5.61 -9.83 -12.65
CA ILE A 98 -4.97 -10.92 -13.40
C ILE A 98 -3.71 -11.46 -12.70
N ASP A 99 -3.00 -10.60 -11.96
CA ASP A 99 -1.76 -10.95 -11.26
C ASP A 99 -1.92 -11.03 -9.73
N GLY A 100 -3.15 -10.96 -9.22
CA GLY A 100 -3.44 -10.86 -7.78
C GLY A 100 -3.03 -9.52 -7.13
N ILE A 101 -2.58 -8.54 -7.93
CA ILE A 101 -2.17 -7.20 -7.47
C ILE A 101 -3.13 -6.15 -8.00
N ILE A 102 -3.70 -5.32 -7.15
CA ILE A 102 -4.52 -4.18 -7.58
C ILE A 102 -3.61 -3.06 -8.08
N ARG A 103 -3.72 -2.70 -9.36
CA ARG A 103 -2.96 -1.60 -9.97
C ARG A 103 -3.82 -0.35 -10.08
N ILE A 104 -3.34 0.76 -9.50
CA ILE A 104 -3.93 2.09 -9.57
C ILE A 104 -3.20 2.89 -10.65
N TRP A 105 -3.95 3.28 -11.68
CA TRP A 105 -3.48 4.09 -12.80
C TRP A 105 -4.04 5.51 -12.71
N GLU A 106 -3.49 6.43 -13.52
CA GLU A 106 -3.88 7.85 -13.49
C GLU A 106 -5.38 8.03 -13.74
N HIS A 107 -5.97 7.25 -14.64
CA HIS A 107 -7.40 7.27 -14.92
C HIS A 107 -8.30 6.76 -13.78
N ASP A 108 -7.74 6.02 -12.82
CA ASP A 108 -8.49 5.54 -11.65
C ASP A 108 -8.60 6.60 -10.54
N VAL A 109 -7.86 7.72 -10.67
CA VAL A 109 -7.80 8.80 -9.66
C VAL A 109 -8.86 9.88 -9.90
N ASP A 110 -9.25 10.12 -11.17
CA ASP A 110 -10.26 11.11 -11.55
C ASP A 110 -11.70 10.71 -11.15
N ASP A 111 -11.93 9.45 -10.78
CA ASP A 111 -13.20 8.97 -10.22
C ASP A 111 -13.28 9.36 -8.73
N ASP A 112 -13.07 10.65 -8.43
CA ASP A 112 -13.34 11.26 -7.13
C ASP A 112 -14.85 11.07 -6.87
N LEU A 113 -15.18 10.00 -6.16
CA LEU A 113 -16.50 9.75 -5.56
C LEU A 113 -16.86 10.78 -4.46
N ASP A 114 -16.19 11.94 -4.46
CA ASP A 114 -16.54 13.13 -3.68
C ASP A 114 -17.48 14.06 -4.48
N ALA A 115 -18.08 13.57 -5.57
CA ALA A 115 -19.36 14.07 -6.00
C ALA A 115 -20.35 13.79 -4.86
N ALA A 116 -20.50 14.78 -3.97
CA ALA A 116 -21.60 14.89 -3.02
C ALA A 116 -22.88 14.38 -3.70
N PRO A 117 -23.74 13.60 -3.01
CA PRO A 117 -24.99 13.15 -3.60
C PRO A 117 -25.70 14.41 -4.09
N VAL A 118 -25.78 14.57 -5.41
CA VAL A 118 -26.59 15.61 -6.03
C VAL A 118 -27.99 15.35 -5.50
N SER A 119 -28.38 16.12 -4.50
CA SER A 119 -29.72 16.06 -3.98
C SER A 119 -30.63 16.29 -5.18
N PRO A 120 -31.59 15.40 -5.45
CA PRO A 120 -32.44 15.54 -6.60
C PRO A 120 -33.10 16.90 -6.50
N LEU A 121 -32.99 17.67 -7.58
CA LEU A 121 -33.65 18.96 -7.75
C LEU A 121 -35.14 18.75 -7.50
N ASP A 122 -35.62 19.14 -6.32
CA ASP A 122 -37.03 19.10 -5.95
C ASP A 122 -37.79 19.94 -6.99
N SER A 123 -38.76 19.30 -7.65
CA SER A 123 -39.58 19.83 -8.75
C SER A 123 -40.69 20.73 -8.26
#